data_AF-C5NV07-F1
#
_entry.id   AF-C5NV07-F1
#
_cell.length_a   1.000
_cell.length_b   1.000
_cell.length_c   1.000
_cell.angle_alpha   90.00
_cell.angle_beta   90.00
_cell.angle_gamma   90.00
#
_symmetry.space_group_name_H-M   'P 1'
#
loop_
_entity.id
_entity.type
_entity.pdbx_description
1 polymer ?
#
loop_
_entity_poly.entity_id
_entity_poly.type
_entity_poly.pdbx_seq_one_letter_code
_entity_poly.pdbx_strand_id
1 'polypeptide(L)'
;MSKSVLANKIGYSLFEVAKENNTLEEVSYELKEVAKVVNGNPDFVTLMNNPNLEKIKKINLIDASFAGVNKYVVNVVKILAGNLQISLINFVLEQYTELFNKHSRNVVVKAESASPLTEEQLENLKEKIKNELQLENVEINNFVDASLLGGIKLTYNNKVVDATIKAKLNAIKSKISSI
;
A
#
# COMPACT_ATOMS: atom_id res chain seq x y z
N MET A 1 11.85 -19.43 6.95
CA MET A 1 12.19 -19.46 5.50
C MET A 1 12.76 -18.10 5.15
N SER A 2 14.00 -18.05 4.66
CA SER A 2 14.67 -16.77 4.37
C SER A 2 13.95 -16.09 3.20
N LYS A 3 13.07 -15.12 3.49
CA LYS A 3 12.53 -14.22 2.47
C LYS A 3 13.74 -13.58 1.79
N SER A 4 13.92 -13.81 0.48
CA SER A 4 15.05 -13.26 -0.24
C SER A 4 15.02 -11.74 -0.12
N VAL A 5 16.06 -11.15 0.45
CA VAL A 5 16.23 -9.68 0.57
C VAL A 5 16.03 -9.00 -0.78
N LEU A 6 16.42 -9.69 -1.87
CA LEU A 6 16.20 -9.24 -3.24
C LEU A 6 14.72 -9.14 -3.58
N ALA A 7 13.92 -10.16 -3.27
CA ALA A 7 12.48 -10.17 -3.56
C ALA A 7 11.75 -9.05 -2.80
N ASN A 8 12.10 -8.84 -1.53
CA ASN A 8 11.52 -7.76 -0.73
C ASN A 8 11.87 -6.38 -1.31
N LYS A 9 13.13 -6.17 -1.70
CA LYS A 9 13.58 -4.91 -2.30
C LYS A 9 12.87 -4.64 -3.62
N ILE A 10 12.79 -5.65 -4.49
CA ILE A 10 12.10 -5.53 -5.79
C ILE A 10 10.61 -5.28 -5.60
N GLY A 11 9.94 -6.01 -4.69
CA GLY A 11 8.53 -5.80 -4.39
C GLY A 11 8.22 -4.40 -3.87
N TYR A 12 9.09 -3.86 -3.01
CA TYR A 12 8.98 -2.49 -2.53
C TYR A 12 9.19 -1.46 -3.65
N SER A 13 10.25 -1.61 -4.46
CA SER A 13 10.52 -0.70 -5.57
C SER A 13 9.40 -0.74 -6.63
N LEU A 14 8.84 -1.91 -6.92
CA LEU A 14 7.70 -2.03 -7.82
C LEU A 14 6.46 -1.31 -7.26
N PHE A 15 6.20 -1.44 -5.96
CA PHE A 15 5.10 -0.76 -5.29
C PHE A 15 5.25 0.76 -5.39
N GLU A 16 6.41 1.31 -5.02
CA GLU A 16 6.66 2.76 -5.07
C GLU A 16 6.52 3.32 -6.49
N VAL A 17 7.05 2.63 -7.50
CA VAL A 17 6.91 3.06 -8.90
C VAL A 17 5.46 2.99 -9.37
N ALA A 18 4.75 1.91 -9.04
CA ALA A 18 3.34 1.76 -9.41
C ALA A 18 2.46 2.84 -8.73
N LYS A 19 2.80 3.22 -7.50
CA LYS A 19 2.17 4.30 -6.74
C LYS A 19 2.38 5.67 -7.37
N GLU A 20 3.63 6.02 -7.67
CA GLU A 20 3.97 7.28 -8.36
C GLU A 20 3.25 7.44 -9.71
N ASN A 21 2.99 6.32 -10.39
CA ASN A 21 2.36 6.30 -11.70
C ASN A 21 0.84 6.02 -11.66
N ASN A 22 0.22 5.91 -10.48
CA ASN A 22 -1.21 5.56 -10.31
C ASN A 22 -1.63 4.27 -11.04
N THR A 23 -0.74 3.28 -11.11
CA THR A 23 -0.96 1.98 -11.80
C THR A 23 -0.99 0.80 -10.83
N LEU A 24 -1.27 1.05 -9.54
CA LEU A 24 -1.23 0.04 -8.47
C LEU A 24 -2.14 -1.17 -8.74
N GLU A 25 -3.38 -0.94 -9.16
CA GLU A 25 -4.33 -2.03 -9.41
C GLU A 25 -3.96 -2.86 -10.65
N GLU A 26 -3.57 -2.18 -11.74
CA GLU A 26 -3.12 -2.79 -12.98
C GLU A 26 -1.89 -3.67 -12.74
N VAL A 27 -0.86 -3.13 -12.09
CA VAL A 27 0.37 -3.84 -11.74
C VAL A 27 0.06 -5.02 -10.80
N SER A 28 -0.87 -4.88 -9.85
CA SER A 28 -1.30 -5.98 -8.97
C SER A 28 -1.91 -7.13 -9.76
N TYR A 29 -2.82 -6.82 -10.69
CA TYR A 29 -3.49 -7.82 -11.52
C TYR A 29 -2.49 -8.55 -12.42
N GLU A 30 -1.67 -7.78 -13.15
CA GLU A 30 -0.71 -8.34 -14.08
C GLU A 30 0.41 -9.14 -13.39
N LEU A 31 0.91 -8.67 -12.24
CA LEU A 31 1.90 -9.41 -11.47
C LEU A 31 1.36 -10.77 -11.01
N LYS A 32 0.07 -10.86 -10.68
CA LYS A 32 -0.59 -12.15 -10.37
C LYS A 32 -0.66 -13.05 -11.60
N GLU A 33 -1.06 -12.52 -12.75
CA GLU A 33 -1.12 -13.31 -13.99
C GLU A 33 0.26 -13.80 -14.42
N VAL A 34 1.28 -12.95 -14.36
CA VAL A 34 2.67 -13.33 -14.62
C VAL A 34 3.14 -14.41 -13.66
N ALA A 35 2.88 -14.28 -12.36
CA ALA A 35 3.25 -15.30 -11.39
C ALA A 35 2.55 -16.65 -11.68
N LYS A 36 1.27 -16.63 -12.07
CA LYS A 36 0.56 -17.85 -12.51
C LYS A 36 1.21 -18.49 -13.73
N VAL A 37 1.54 -17.71 -14.76
CA VAL A 37 2.20 -18.21 -15.98
C VAL A 37 3.56 -18.82 -15.66
N VAL A 38 4.36 -18.16 -14.81
CA VAL A 38 5.68 -18.67 -14.40
C VAL A 38 5.54 -19.97 -13.61
N ASN A 39 4.60 -20.04 -12.66
CA ASN A 39 4.37 -21.25 -11.85
C ASN A 39 3.75 -22.39 -12.66
N GLY A 40 2.93 -22.09 -13.66
CA GLY A 40 2.28 -23.06 -14.53
C GLY A 40 3.20 -23.67 -15.59
N ASN A 41 4.38 -23.09 -15.82
CA ASN A 41 5.34 -23.53 -16.84
C ASN A 41 6.73 -23.84 -16.23
N PRO A 42 6.94 -25.05 -15.69
CA PRO A 42 8.23 -25.46 -15.13
C PRO A 42 9.40 -25.38 -16.12
N ASP A 43 9.14 -25.65 -17.40
CA ASP A 43 10.13 -25.56 -18.47
C ASP A 43 10.63 -24.13 -18.67
N PHE A 44 9.73 -23.15 -18.54
CA PHE A 44 10.07 -21.72 -18.60
C PHE A 44 10.99 -21.32 -17.44
N VAL A 45 10.67 -21.79 -16.22
CA VAL A 45 11.52 -21.56 -15.04
C VAL A 45 12.91 -22.14 -15.23
N THR A 46 13.00 -23.36 -15.76
CA THR A 46 14.26 -24.06 -16.02
C THR A 46 15.09 -23.34 -17.08
N LEU A 47 14.45 -22.91 -18.17
CA LEU A 47 15.10 -22.15 -19.25
C LEU A 47 15.64 -20.81 -18.74
N MET A 48 14.86 -20.08 -17.95
CA MET A 48 15.25 -18.77 -17.43
C MET A 48 16.32 -18.86 -16.35
N ASN A 49 16.38 -19.95 -15.59
CA ASN A 49 17.44 -20.22 -14.61
C ASN A 49 18.69 -20.86 -15.22
N ASN A 50 18.70 -21.17 -16.52
CA ASN A 50 19.87 -21.75 -17.19
C ASN A 50 20.97 -20.68 -17.41
N PRO A 51 22.17 -20.81 -16.82
CA PRO A 51 23.25 -19.83 -16.98
C PRO A 51 23.87 -19.81 -18.39
N ASN A 52 23.71 -20.88 -19.18
CA ASN A 52 24.29 -21.00 -20.52
C ASN A 52 23.51 -20.23 -21.60
N LEU A 53 22.29 -19.78 -21.27
CA LEU A 53 21.50 -18.98 -22.19
C LEU A 53 21.92 -17.52 -22.12
N GLU A 54 22.30 -16.97 -23.28
CA GLU A 54 22.71 -15.56 -23.41
C GLU A 54 21.65 -14.61 -22.83
N LYS A 55 22.10 -13.63 -22.04
CA LYS A 55 21.23 -12.65 -21.38
C LYS A 55 20.32 -11.92 -22.38
N ILE A 56 20.84 -11.58 -23.56
CA ILE A 56 20.08 -10.89 -24.62
C ILE A 56 18.93 -11.76 -25.11
N LYS A 57 19.17 -13.07 -25.32
CA LYS A 57 18.12 -14.02 -25.73
C LYS A 57 17.05 -14.17 -24.65
N LYS A 58 17.43 -14.20 -23.36
CA LYS A 58 16.46 -14.22 -22.25
C LYS A 58 15.56 -12.99 -22.25
N ILE A 59 16.15 -11.80 -22.37
CA ILE A 59 15.40 -10.54 -22.39
C ILE A 59 14.42 -10.52 -23.55
N ASN A 60 14.86 -10.89 -24.76
CA ASN A 60 14.00 -10.93 -25.94
C ASN A 60 12.85 -11.93 -25.79
N LEU A 61 13.10 -13.10 -25.18
CA LEU A 61 12.06 -14.10 -24.91
C LEU A 61 11.04 -13.57 -23.90
N ILE A 62 11.47 -12.89 -22.85
CA ILE A 62 10.59 -12.28 -21.86
C ILE A 62 9.74 -11.17 -22.51
N ASP A 63 10.36 -10.32 -23.33
CA ASP A 63 9.66 -9.26 -24.06
C ASP A 63 8.61 -9.81 -25.03
N ALA A 64 8.94 -10.89 -25.74
CA ALA A 64 7.99 -11.56 -26.62
C ALA A 64 6.85 -12.26 -25.86
N SER A 65 7.16 -12.88 -24.71
CA SER A 65 6.19 -13.66 -23.93
C SER A 65 5.20 -12.79 -23.16
N PHE A 66 5.62 -11.59 -22.75
CA PHE A 66 4.81 -10.66 -21.97
C PHE A 66 4.53 -9.36 -22.75
N ALA A 67 4.46 -9.46 -24.08
CA ALA A 67 4.09 -8.34 -24.94
C ALA A 67 2.65 -7.90 -24.62
N GLY A 68 2.50 -6.72 -24.01
CA GLY A 68 1.21 -6.16 -23.58
C GLY A 68 1.03 -6.09 -22.07
N VAL A 69 1.94 -6.67 -21.29
CA VAL A 69 2.02 -6.45 -19.84
C VAL A 69 2.69 -5.10 -19.57
N ASN A 70 2.31 -4.45 -18.49
CA ASN A 70 2.93 -3.22 -18.02
C ASN A 70 4.45 -3.37 -17.89
N LYS A 71 5.16 -2.38 -18.43
CA LYS A 71 6.62 -2.32 -18.45
C LYS A 71 7.27 -2.56 -17.08
N TYR A 72 6.61 -2.14 -16.00
CA TYR A 72 7.13 -2.29 -14.64
C TYR A 72 7.18 -3.77 -14.22
N VAL A 73 6.13 -4.53 -14.52
CA VAL A 73 6.06 -5.97 -14.24
C VAL A 73 7.05 -6.73 -15.11
N VAL A 74 7.12 -6.40 -16.41
CA VAL A 74 8.08 -7.02 -17.34
C VAL A 74 9.53 -6.80 -16.86
N ASN A 75 9.86 -5.60 -16.39
CA ASN A 75 11.19 -5.30 -15.85
C ASN A 75 11.52 -6.12 -14.61
N VAL A 76 10.55 -6.37 -13.72
CA VAL A 76 10.73 -7.27 -12.57
C VAL A 76 11.09 -8.68 -13.03
N VAL A 77 10.38 -9.22 -14.02
CA VAL A 77 10.68 -10.55 -14.58
C VAL A 77 12.09 -10.59 -15.17
N LYS A 78 12.50 -9.55 -15.92
CA LYS A 78 13.86 -9.44 -16.47
C LYS A 78 14.94 -9.43 -15.39
N ILE A 79 14.74 -8.68 -14.30
CA ILE A 79 15.70 -8.63 -13.18
C ILE A 79 15.81 -10.00 -12.51
N LEU A 80 14.68 -10.67 -12.25
CA LEU A 80 14.68 -11.98 -11.62
C LEU A 80 15.32 -13.06 -12.52
N ALA A 81 15.03 -13.04 -13.82
CA ALA A 81 15.63 -13.94 -14.81
C ALA A 81 17.13 -13.68 -14.99
N GLY A 82 17.56 -12.41 -14.96
CA GLY A 82 18.96 -12.01 -15.02
C GLY A 82 19.79 -12.52 -13.83
N ASN A 83 19.14 -12.67 -12.66
CA ASN A 83 19.73 -13.23 -11.45
C ASN A 83 19.54 -14.75 -11.30
N LEU A 84 18.97 -15.43 -12.31
CA LEU A 84 18.65 -16.88 -12.26
C LEU A 84 17.73 -17.26 -11.08
N GLN A 85 16.89 -16.31 -10.65
CA GLN A 85 16.02 -16.43 -9.48
C GLN A 85 14.57 -16.13 -9.84
N ILE A 86 14.11 -16.59 -11.02
CA ILE A 86 12.75 -16.32 -11.48
C ILE A 86 11.67 -16.91 -10.58
N SER A 87 12.00 -17.97 -9.82
CA SER A 87 11.14 -18.57 -8.81
C SER A 87 10.79 -17.61 -7.65
N LEU A 88 11.56 -16.53 -7.47
CA LEU A 88 11.27 -15.52 -6.46
C LEU A 88 10.08 -14.63 -6.80
N ILE A 89 9.49 -14.77 -8.00
CA ILE A 89 8.32 -13.97 -8.41
C ILE A 89 7.17 -14.07 -7.39
N ASN A 90 7.00 -15.23 -6.75
CA ASN A 90 5.97 -15.43 -5.72
C ASN A 90 6.23 -14.58 -4.47
N PHE A 91 7.49 -14.45 -4.04
CA PHE A 91 7.85 -13.60 -2.92
C PHE A 91 7.71 -12.12 -3.26
N VAL A 92 8.00 -11.73 -4.50
CA VAL A 92 7.76 -10.37 -4.99
C VAL A 92 6.26 -10.06 -4.97
N LEU A 93 5.43 -10.98 -5.46
CA LEU A 93 3.98 -10.85 -5.43
C LEU A 93 3.42 -10.76 -4.00
N GLU A 94 3.91 -11.61 -3.08
CA GLU A 94 3.52 -11.55 -1.66
C GLU A 94 3.85 -10.18 -1.06
N GLN A 95 5.09 -9.71 -1.24
CA GLN A 95 5.53 -8.41 -0.73
C GLN A 95 4.72 -7.26 -1.34
N TYR A 96 4.51 -7.27 -2.65
CA TYR A 96 3.70 -6.26 -3.32
C TYR A 96 2.26 -6.27 -2.81
N THR A 97 1.66 -7.45 -2.67
CA THR A 97 0.28 -7.60 -2.17
C THR A 97 0.17 -7.13 -0.72
N GLU A 98 1.17 -7.38 0.12
CA GLU A 98 1.20 -6.89 1.49
C GLU A 98 1.24 -5.35 1.54
N LEU A 99 2.09 -4.73 0.72
CA LEU A 99 2.20 -3.27 0.62
C LEU A 99 0.94 -2.65 0.00
N PHE A 100 0.44 -3.23 -1.07
CA PHE A 100 -0.82 -2.85 -1.70
C PHE A 100 -1.97 -2.93 -0.70
N ASN A 101 -2.11 -4.04 0.04
CA ASN A 101 -3.15 -4.16 1.07
C ASN A 101 -2.95 -3.17 2.22
N LYS A 102 -1.71 -2.84 2.62
CA LYS A 102 -1.46 -1.81 3.64
C LYS A 102 -1.87 -0.42 3.15
N HIS A 103 -1.63 -0.13 1.87
CA HIS A 103 -2.01 1.11 1.23
C HIS A 103 -3.53 1.20 0.97
N SER A 104 -4.14 0.13 0.44
CA SER A 104 -5.58 0.01 0.18
C SER A 104 -6.41 -0.24 1.42
N ARG A 105 -5.81 -0.48 2.59
CA ARG A 105 -6.48 -0.31 3.90
C ARG A 105 -6.72 1.18 4.10
N ASN A 106 -7.62 1.72 3.30
CA ASN A 106 -8.32 2.96 3.53
C ASN A 106 -8.78 2.92 4.99
N VAL A 107 -8.25 3.84 5.78
CA VAL A 107 -8.70 4.00 7.13
C VAL A 107 -9.98 4.84 7.04
N VAL A 108 -11.11 4.18 7.26
CA VAL A 108 -12.37 4.88 7.48
C VAL A 108 -12.27 5.55 8.84
N VAL A 109 -12.13 6.87 8.83
CA VAL A 109 -12.11 7.68 10.04
C VAL A 109 -13.53 8.16 10.30
N LYS A 110 -14.12 7.72 11.41
CA LYS A 110 -15.38 8.27 11.88
C LYS A 110 -15.07 9.59 12.60
N ALA A 111 -15.51 10.71 12.04
CA ALA A 111 -15.41 12.02 12.66
C ALA A 111 -16.76 12.40 13.28
N GLU A 112 -16.82 12.50 14.61
CA GLU A 112 -17.98 13.00 15.34
C GLU A 112 -17.74 14.49 15.67
N SER A 113 -18.58 15.37 15.13
CA SER A 113 -18.46 16.83 15.26
C SER A 113 -19.72 17.46 15.85
N ALA A 114 -19.55 18.50 16.67
CA ALA A 114 -20.66 19.22 17.30
C ALA A 114 -21.51 20.04 16.29
N SER A 115 -20.91 20.42 15.16
CA SER A 115 -21.53 21.18 14.08
C SER A 115 -21.12 20.57 12.75
N PRO A 116 -21.95 20.66 11.69
CA PRO A 116 -21.57 20.21 10.36
C PRO A 116 -20.27 20.90 9.91
N LEU A 117 -19.28 20.08 9.53
CA LEU A 117 -18.00 20.54 9.01
C LEU A 117 -18.20 21.08 7.59
N THR A 118 -17.57 22.20 7.27
CA THR A 118 -17.51 22.70 5.89
C THR A 118 -16.57 21.84 5.04
N GLU A 119 -16.71 21.86 3.72
CA GLU A 119 -15.84 21.11 2.80
C GLU A 119 -14.35 21.45 3.00
N GLU A 120 -14.04 22.73 3.19
CA GLU A 120 -12.68 23.22 3.47
C GLU A 120 -12.10 22.68 4.79
N GLN A 121 -12.95 22.50 5.82
CA GLN A 121 -12.53 21.89 7.09
C GLN A 121 -12.32 20.39 6.96
N LEU A 122 -13.17 19.70 6.19
CA LEU A 122 -13.02 18.27 5.88
C LEU A 122 -11.73 18.00 5.11
N GLU A 123 -11.39 18.84 4.15
CA GLU A 123 -10.18 18.69 3.34
C GLU A 123 -8.91 18.94 4.16
N ASN A 124 -8.87 20.00 4.97
CA ASN A 124 -7.79 20.24 5.93
C ASN A 124 -7.63 19.10 6.95
N LEU A 125 -8.75 18.51 7.39
CA LEU A 125 -8.73 17.38 8.32
C LEU A 125 -8.21 16.11 7.63
N LYS A 126 -8.61 15.86 6.38
CA LYS A 126 -8.06 14.78 5.54
C LYS A 126 -6.55 14.94 5.41
N GLU A 127 -6.05 16.11 5.03
CA GLU A 127 -4.61 16.34 4.88
C GLU A 127 -3.84 16.14 6.18
N LYS A 128 -4.35 16.65 7.31
CA LYS A 128 -3.72 16.43 8.62
C LYS A 128 -3.68 14.95 8.99
N ILE A 129 -4.77 14.23 8.81
CA ILE A 129 -4.84 12.80 9.12
C ILE A 129 -3.94 12.00 8.16
N LYS A 130 -3.91 12.34 6.87
CA LYS A 130 -2.99 11.75 5.89
C LYS A 130 -1.54 11.94 6.32
N ASN A 131 -1.17 13.15 6.75
CA ASN A 131 0.19 13.46 7.21
C ASN A 131 0.54 12.78 8.55
N GLU A 132 -0.36 12.77 9.52
CA GLU A 132 -0.11 12.23 10.86
C GLU A 132 -0.10 10.69 10.88
N LEU A 133 -0.92 10.06 10.03
CA LEU A 133 -1.00 8.60 9.91
C LEU A 133 -0.18 8.03 8.73
N GLN A 134 0.46 8.89 7.93
CA GLN A 134 1.17 8.51 6.69
C GLN A 134 0.31 7.66 5.75
N LEU A 135 -0.96 8.03 5.59
CA LEU A 135 -1.93 7.32 4.75
C LEU A 135 -2.19 8.10 3.47
N GLU A 136 -2.21 7.42 2.33
CA GLU A 136 -2.45 8.08 1.03
C GLU A 136 -3.95 8.33 0.77
N ASN A 137 -4.82 7.47 1.30
CA ASN A 137 -6.27 7.58 1.20
C ASN A 137 -6.94 7.47 2.58
N VAL A 138 -7.61 8.55 2.98
CA VAL A 138 -8.37 8.64 4.23
C VAL A 138 -9.81 8.99 3.85
N GLU A 139 -10.72 8.08 4.16
CA GLU A 139 -12.14 8.29 3.96
C GLU A 139 -12.75 8.75 5.29
N ILE A 140 -13.28 9.98 5.31
CA ILE A 140 -13.84 10.56 6.53
C ILE A 140 -15.36 10.46 6.46
N ASN A 141 -15.94 9.66 7.35
CA ASN A 141 -17.38 9.64 7.57
C ASN A 141 -17.73 10.64 8.68
N ASN A 142 -18.31 11.77 8.30
CA ASN A 142 -18.73 12.81 9.23
C ASN A 142 -20.10 12.47 9.84
N PHE A 143 -20.16 12.42 11.16
CA PHE A 143 -21.38 12.32 11.95
C PHE A 143 -21.52 13.58 12.81
N VAL A 144 -22.67 14.25 12.72
CA VAL A 144 -22.96 15.40 13.58
C VAL A 144 -23.61 14.90 14.87
N ASP A 145 -22.95 15.12 15.99
CA ASP A 145 -23.46 14.81 17.32
C ASP A 145 -23.53 16.10 18.16
N ALA A 146 -24.73 16.67 18.25
CA ALA A 146 -25.01 17.90 18.99
C ALA A 146 -24.84 17.75 20.52
N SER A 147 -24.63 16.53 21.05
CA SER A 147 -24.31 16.32 22.47
C SER A 147 -22.85 16.67 22.81
N LEU A 148 -21.99 16.81 21.79
CA LEU A 148 -20.64 17.33 21.95
C LEU A 148 -20.69 18.84 22.18
N LEU A 149 -20.22 19.30 23.33
CA LEU A 149 -20.14 20.73 23.71
C LEU A 149 -19.06 21.53 22.92
N GLY A 150 -18.65 21.02 21.74
CA GLY A 150 -17.63 21.58 20.86
C GLY A 150 -16.37 20.70 20.73
N GLY A 151 -15.83 20.64 19.51
CA GLY A 151 -14.64 19.90 19.12
C GLY A 151 -14.93 18.65 18.26
N ILE A 152 -13.89 17.90 17.93
CA ILE A 152 -13.95 16.74 17.02
C ILE A 152 -13.45 15.49 17.76
N LYS A 153 -14.19 14.40 17.64
CA LYS A 153 -13.77 13.07 18.09
C LYS A 153 -13.55 12.19 16.87
N LEU A 154 -12.32 11.70 16.72
CA LEU A 154 -11.91 10.85 15.60
C LEU A 154 -11.78 9.42 16.09
N THR A 155 -12.46 8.49 15.44
CA THR A 155 -12.31 7.05 15.72
C THR A 155 -11.80 6.35 14.47
N TYR A 156 -10.68 5.63 14.61
CA TYR A 156 -10.08 4.86 13.53
C TYR A 156 -9.40 3.60 14.08
N ASN A 157 -9.62 2.43 13.48
CA ASN A 157 -8.96 1.16 13.86
C ASN A 157 -8.83 0.92 15.38
N ASN A 158 -9.94 1.01 16.11
CA ASN A 158 -10.01 0.89 17.59
C ASN A 158 -9.20 1.92 18.39
N LYS A 159 -8.67 2.96 17.76
CA LYS A 159 -8.10 4.14 18.43
C LYS A 159 -9.11 5.28 18.40
N VAL A 160 -9.24 5.95 19.54
CA VAL A 160 -10.08 7.15 19.69
C VAL A 160 -9.16 8.31 20.00
N VAL A 161 -9.19 9.32 19.13
CA VAL A 161 -8.55 10.63 19.36
C VAL A 161 -9.66 11.61 19.69
N ASP A 162 -9.74 11.99 20.96
CA ASP A 162 -10.74 12.93 21.45
C ASP A 162 -10.13 14.33 21.58
N ALA A 163 -10.44 15.20 20.63
CA ALA A 163 -10.04 16.61 20.64
C ALA A 163 -11.18 17.53 21.09
N THR A 164 -12.15 17.01 21.85
CA THR A 164 -13.28 17.80 22.34
C THR A 164 -12.88 18.79 23.43
N ILE A 165 -13.61 19.90 23.51
CA ILE A 165 -13.45 20.90 24.57
C ILE A 165 -13.65 20.25 25.96
N LYS A 166 -14.55 19.25 26.03
CA LYS A 166 -14.81 18.45 27.24
C LYS A 166 -13.55 17.68 27.70
N ALA A 167 -12.80 17.08 26.77
CA ALA A 167 -11.55 16.39 27.08
C ALA A 167 -10.47 17.36 27.60
N LYS A 168 -10.33 18.55 26.98
CA LYS A 168 -9.41 19.59 27.48
C LYS A 168 -9.80 20.10 28.88
N LEU A 169 -11.09 20.31 29.13
CA LEU A 169 -11.57 20.72 30.45
C LEU A 169 -11.33 19.64 31.51
N ASN A 170 -11.59 18.37 31.19
CA ASN A 170 -11.34 17.25 32.10
C ASN A 170 -9.85 17.05 32.39
N ALA A 171 -8.98 17.22 31.38
CA ALA A 171 -7.54 17.15 31.57
C ALA A 171 -7.04 18.25 32.53
N ILE A 172 -7.53 19.48 32.36
CA ILE A 172 -7.22 20.60 33.27
C ILE A 172 -7.78 20.32 34.67
N LYS A 173 -9.03 19.86 34.78
CA LYS A 173 -9.65 19.52 36.08
C LYS A 173 -8.88 18.40 36.80
N SER A 174 -8.37 17.40 36.09
CA SER A 174 -7.55 16.34 36.69
C SER A 174 -6.17 16.85 37.14
N LYS A 175 -5.55 17.77 36.38
CA LYS A 175 -4.28 18.41 36.77
C LYS A 175 -4.43 19.31 37.99
N ILE A 176 -5.56 19.98 38.13
CA ILE A 176 -5.85 20.82 39.31
C ILE A 176 -6.24 19.96 40.52
N SER A 177 -6.93 18.84 40.32
CA SER A 177 -7.32 17.91 41.39
C SER A 177 -6.17 17.05 41.92
N SER A 178 -5.00 17.09 41.28
CA SER A 178 -3.80 16.32 41.65
C SER A 178 -2.73 17.21 42.33
N ILE A 179 -3.11 18.43 42.73
CA ILE A 179 -2.34 19.36 43.58
C ILE A 179 -3.12 19.51 44.88
#